data_AF-A0A530AGA3-F1
#
_entry.id   AF-A0A530AGA3-F1
#
_cell.length_a   1.000
_cell.length_b   1.000
_cell.length_c   1.000
_cell.angle_alpha   90.00
_cell.angle_beta   90.00
_cell.angle_gamma   90.00
#
_symmetry.space_group_name_H-M   'P 1'
#
loop_
_entity.id
_entity.type
_entity.pdbx_description
1 polymer ?
#
loop_
_entity_poly.entity_id
_entity_poly.type
_entity_poly.pdbx_seq_one_letter_code
_entity_poly.pdbx_strand_id
1 'polypeptide(L)' 'MRPLLLASMLVTVLMAPPAFAATIEVTIDKLVFSPASVKAKVGDTIEWTNKDILAHTATVKGGWDVMIPAKSKGKVT' A
#
# COMPACT_ATOMS: atom_id res chain seq x y z
N MET A 1 14.24 14.78 -59.34
CA MET A 1 14.55 15.31 -58.00
C MET A 1 13.37 14.97 -57.09
N ARG A 2 13.49 13.94 -56.24
CA ARG A 2 12.43 13.53 -55.31
C ARG A 2 12.50 14.44 -54.09
N PRO A 3 11.44 15.17 -53.71
CA PRO A 3 11.46 15.90 -52.45
C PRO A 3 11.51 14.85 -51.33
N LEU A 4 12.58 14.86 -50.54
CA LEU A 4 12.61 14.15 -49.27
C LEU A 4 11.47 14.73 -48.44
N LEU A 5 10.42 13.94 -48.25
CA LEU A 5 9.40 14.18 -47.25
C LEU A 5 10.13 14.22 -45.90
N LEU A 6 10.21 15.40 -45.30
CA LEU A 6 10.65 15.55 -43.92
C LEU A 6 9.72 14.70 -43.06
N ALA A 7 10.28 13.63 -42.51
CA ALA A 7 9.59 12.73 -41.60
C ALA A 7 9.19 13.52 -40.35
N SER A 8 7.89 13.76 -40.23
CA SER A 8 7.25 14.22 -39.00
C SER A 8 7.49 13.17 -37.91
N MET A 9 8.45 13.43 -37.02
CA MET A 9 8.68 12.62 -35.83
C MET A 9 7.67 13.05 -34.77
N LEU A 10 6.55 12.34 -34.73
CA LEU A 10 5.49 12.53 -33.75
C LEU A 10 6.01 12.15 -32.35
N VAL A 11 6.32 13.15 -31.52
CA VAL A 11 6.63 12.95 -30.09
C VAL A 11 5.35 12.52 -29.38
N THR A 12 5.25 11.23 -29.07
CA THR A 12 4.20 10.70 -28.20
C THR A 12 4.61 10.95 -26.75
N VAL A 13 4.05 11.98 -26.12
CA VAL A 13 4.17 12.15 -24.67
C VAL A 13 3.29 11.10 -24.01
N LEU A 14 3.91 10.06 -23.46
CA LEU A 14 3.22 9.00 -22.73
C LEU A 14 2.72 9.57 -21.40
N MET A 15 1.45 10.00 -21.34
CA MET A 15 0.78 10.35 -20.10
C MET A 15 0.52 9.06 -19.31
N ALA A 16 1.43 8.70 -18.40
CA ALA A 16 1.19 7.61 -17.46
C ALA A 16 0.08 8.02 -16.47
N PRO A 17 -0.91 7.16 -16.19
CA PRO A 17 -1.93 7.47 -15.20
C PRO A 17 -1.31 7.59 -13.80
N PRO A 18 -1.88 8.41 -12.91
CA PRO A 18 -1.41 8.51 -11.54
C PRO A 18 -1.51 7.15 -10.84
N ALA A 19 -0.42 6.73 -10.20
CA ALA A 19 -0.43 5.53 -9.35
C ALA A 19 -1.06 5.89 -8.00
N PHE A 20 -2.22 5.29 -7.70
CA PHE A 20 -2.85 5.43 -6.40
C PHE A 20 -2.31 4.39 -5.44
N ALA A 21 -1.83 4.84 -4.27
CA ALA A 21 -1.54 3.99 -3.14
C ALA A 21 -2.85 3.51 -2.51
N ALA A 22 -3.00 2.19 -2.32
CA ALA A 22 -4.14 1.62 -1.65
C ALA A 22 -3.95 1.66 -0.13
N THR A 23 -5.05 1.74 0.63
CA THR A 23 -5.07 1.41 2.06
C THR A 23 -5.69 0.03 2.24
N ILE A 24 -4.95 -0.88 2.87
CA ILE A 24 -5.38 -2.24 3.17
C ILE A 24 -5.70 -2.31 4.66
N GLU A 25 -6.96 -2.64 4.96
CA GLU A 25 -7.44 -2.74 6.33
C GLU A 25 -7.31 -4.16 6.88
N VAL A 26 -6.81 -4.27 8.12
CA VAL A 26 -6.74 -5.51 8.88
C VAL A 26 -7.40 -5.29 10.23
N THR A 27 -8.39 -6.11 10.59
CA THR A 27 -9.02 -6.07 11.91
C THR A 27 -8.34 -7.09 12.82
N ILE A 28 -8.08 -6.69 14.07
CA ILE A 28 -7.69 -7.59 15.15
C ILE A 28 -8.88 -7.73 16.08
N ASP A 29 -9.44 -8.93 16.18
CA ASP A 29 -10.57 -9.23 17.06
C ASP A 29 -10.46 -10.67 17.57
N LYS A 30 -10.77 -10.88 18.84
CA LYS A 30 -10.65 -12.19 19.51
C LYS A 30 -9.26 -12.81 19.32
N LEU A 31 -8.23 -11.99 19.39
CA LEU A 31 -6.82 -12.38 19.21
C LEU A 31 -6.46 -12.85 17.79
N VAL A 32 -7.28 -12.53 16.78
CA VAL A 32 -7.07 -12.95 15.39
C VAL A 32 -7.00 -11.75 14.46
N PHE A 33 -6.00 -11.76 13.57
CA PHE A 33 -5.91 -10.82 12.45
C PHE A 33 -6.79 -11.28 11.28
N SER A 34 -7.62 -10.38 10.75
CA SER A 34 -8.51 -10.63 9.63
C SER A 34 -8.47 -9.48 8.60
N PRO A 35 -8.15 -9.75 7.32
CA PRO A 35 -7.75 -11.06 6.79
C PRO A 35 -6.39 -11.52 7.36
N ALA A 36 -6.17 -12.83 7.43
CA ALA A 36 -4.92 -13.41 7.94
C ALA A 36 -3.72 -13.22 6.99
N SER A 37 -3.98 -12.83 5.75
CA SER A 37 -2.96 -12.55 4.75
C SER A 37 -3.44 -11.44 3.82
N VAL A 38 -2.53 -10.52 3.52
CA VAL A 38 -2.76 -9.40 2.61
C VAL A 38 -1.63 -9.34 1.58
N LYS A 39 -1.90 -8.74 0.42
CA LYS A 39 -0.88 -8.43 -0.59
C LYS A 39 -0.86 -6.92 -0.77
N ALA A 40 0.27 -6.30 -0.41
CA ALA A 40 0.50 -4.87 -0.58
C ALA A 40 1.56 -4.63 -1.67
N LYS A 41 1.44 -3.51 -2.36
CA LYS A 41 2.48 -2.98 -3.24
C LYS A 41 3.32 -1.96 -2.48
N VAL A 42 4.54 -1.70 -2.96
CA VAL A 42 5.36 -0.61 -2.42
C VAL A 42 4.60 0.70 -2.57
N GLY A 43 4.44 1.43 -1.47
CA GLY A 43 3.69 2.68 -1.40
C GLY A 43 2.24 2.52 -0.91
N ASP A 44 1.70 1.30 -0.84
CA ASP A 44 0.41 1.06 -0.18
C ASP A 44 0.54 1.25 1.34
N THR A 45 -0.56 1.58 2.00
CA THR A 45 -0.64 1.64 3.46
C THR A 45 -1.35 0.40 3.98
N ILE A 46 -0.82 -0.20 5.05
CA ILE A 46 -1.54 -1.22 5.83
C ILE A 46 -2.00 -0.55 7.12
N GLU A 47 -3.31 -0.61 7.40
CA GLU A 47 -3.90 -0.10 8.65
C GLU A 47 -4.53 -1.24 9.44
N TRP A 48 -4.09 -1.40 10.69
CA TRP A 48 -4.65 -2.34 11.64
C TRP A 48 -5.65 -1.65 12.56
N THR A 49 -6.82 -2.24 12.75
CA THR A 49 -7.82 -1.83 13.73
C THR A 49 -7.92 -2.87 14.84
N ASN A 50 -7.47 -2.52 16.04
CA ASN A 50 -7.53 -3.40 17.20
C ASN A 50 -8.85 -3.23 17.95
N LYS A 51 -9.72 -4.23 17.85
CA LYS A 51 -10.99 -4.32 18.59
C LYS A 51 -10.84 -5.02 19.93
N ASP A 52 -9.69 -5.61 20.24
CA ASP A 52 -9.45 -6.26 21.52
C ASP A 52 -9.20 -5.26 22.65
N ILE A 53 -9.27 -5.77 23.89
CA ILE A 53 -8.86 -5.04 25.10
C ILE A 53 -7.36 -5.16 25.38
N LEU A 54 -6.66 -6.00 24.62
CA LEU A 54 -5.22 -6.22 24.73
C LEU A 54 -4.50 -5.42 23.65
N ALA A 55 -3.32 -4.91 23.97
CA ALA A 55 -2.43 -4.33 22.97
C ALA A 55 -1.85 -5.45 22.09
N HIS A 56 -1.66 -5.15 20.81
CA HIS A 56 -1.05 -6.03 19.83
C HIS A 56 0.12 -5.33 19.15
N THR A 57 0.89 -6.08 18.38
CA THR A 57 1.90 -5.53 17.46
C THR A 57 1.70 -6.08 16.06
N ALA A 58 2.13 -5.32 15.06
CA ALA A 58 2.41 -5.84 13.74
C ALA A 58 3.92 -5.71 13.49
N THR A 59 4.59 -6.86 13.34
CA THR A 59 6.06 -6.92 13.36
C THR A 59 6.58 -7.57 12.09
N VAL A 60 7.57 -6.94 11.46
CA VAL A 60 8.32 -7.50 10.33
C VAL A 60 9.75 -7.78 10.76
N LYS A 61 10.21 -9.01 10.52
CA LYS A 61 11.57 -9.42 10.83
C LYS A 61 12.58 -8.53 10.10
N GLY A 62 13.44 -7.85 10.86
CA GLY A 62 14.45 -6.95 10.32
C GLY A 62 13.91 -5.65 9.73
N GLY A 63 12.65 -5.33 9.98
CA GLY A 63 12.00 -4.12 9.49
C GLY A 63 11.35 -3.35 10.64
N TRP A 64 10.07 -3.04 10.47
CA TRP A 64 9.29 -2.26 11.40
C TRP A 64 8.60 -3.12 12.47
N ASP A 65 8.29 -2.46 13.59
CA ASP A 65 7.42 -2.98 14.64
C ASP A 65 6.40 -1.90 15.02
N VAL A 66 5.14 -2.15 14.74
CA VAL A 66 4.03 -1.21 14.97
C VAL A 66 3.28 -1.65 16.22
N MET A 67 3.34 -0.83 17.26
CA MET A 67 2.48 -1.00 18.44
C MET A 67 1.04 -0.58 18.13
N ILE A 68 0.08 -1.44 18.46
CA ILE A 68 -1.34 -1.23 18.20
C ILE A 68 -2.08 -1.34 19.55
N PRO A 69 -2.24 -0.22 20.28
CA PRO A 69 -2.91 -0.21 21.57
C PRO A 69 -4.33 -0.79 21.51
N ALA A 70 -4.83 -1.26 22.66
CA ALA A 70 -6.20 -1.72 22.80
C ALA A 70 -7.20 -0.67 22.32
N LYS A 71 -8.24 -1.11 21.59
CA LYS A 71 -9.30 -0.23 21.05
C LYS A 71 -8.78 0.92 20.16
N SER A 72 -7.62 0.74 19.53
CA SER A 72 -6.97 1.78 18.71
C SER A 72 -6.56 1.24 17.33
N LYS A 73 -5.89 2.08 16.55
CA LYS A 73 -5.35 1.75 15.23
C LYS A 73 -3.84 1.94 15.17
N GLY A 74 -3.19 1.20 14.29
CA GLY A 74 -1.78 1.39 13.90
C GLY A 74 -1.65 1.26 12.39
N LYS A 75 -0.59 1.82 11.79
CA LYS A 75 -0.39 1.76 10.34
C LYS A 75 1.08 1.85 9.92
N VAL A 76 1.35 1.42 8.69
CA VAL A 76 2.65 1.56 8.00
C VAL A 76 2.43 1.82 6.51
N THR A 77 3.37 2.51 5.87
CA THR A 77 3.40 2.82 4.43
C THR A 77 4.78 2.48 3.86
#